data_AF-A0A353N7Q7-F1
#
_entry.id   AF-A0A353N7Q7-F1
#
_cell.length_a   1.000
_cell.length_b   1.000
_cell.length_c   1.000
_cell.angle_alpha   90.00
_cell.angle_beta   90.00
_cell.angle_gamma   90.00
#
_symmetry.space_group_name_H-M   'P 1'
#
loop_
_entity.id
_entity.type
_entity.pdbx_description
1 polymer ?
#
loop_
_entity_poly.entity_id
_entity_poly.type
_entity_poly.pdbx_seq_one_letter_code
_entity_poly.pdbx_strand_id
1 'polypeptide(L)'
;MEKTKLSLPRVAYFCMEFGLHESFPIYSGGLGILAGDILKEAKASNFPLIGIGILWRQGYTSQRIDQKGYPYDSYYEYRHDWLEDTKVKVRVRIRGRQVKCKVWKCTQFENVPLYLLDVNLPENDDRLLTGQLYGWFSEERVAQEIILGIGGIKALRALGIPVDIYHFNDSHPVFAGIELINELMEDKGLDFEEAWEQVKEKIVFTTHTPVKAGNEEHDHELLRYMGAYNGLTFGQM
;
A
#
# COMPACT_ATOMS: atom_id res chain seq x y z
N MET A 1 6.21 -5.03 42.62
CA MET A 1 5.35 -4.78 41.45
C MET A 1 6.13 -5.19 40.22
N GLU A 2 5.91 -6.40 39.72
CA GLU A 2 6.32 -6.75 38.36
C GLU A 2 5.60 -5.78 37.42
N LYS A 3 6.36 -4.99 36.66
CA LYS A 3 5.80 -4.29 35.51
C LYS A 3 5.30 -5.39 34.58
N THR A 4 3.98 -5.58 34.50
CA THR A 4 3.35 -6.34 33.43
C THR A 4 3.99 -5.88 32.14
N LYS A 5 4.72 -6.77 31.46
CA LYS A 5 5.33 -6.51 30.17
C LYS A 5 4.17 -6.18 29.23
N LEU A 6 3.88 -4.89 29.02
CA LEU A 6 2.88 -4.44 28.07
C LEU A 6 3.26 -5.07 26.73
N SER A 7 2.39 -5.94 26.20
CA SER A 7 2.58 -6.50 24.86
C SER A 7 2.47 -5.36 23.86
N LEU A 8 3.50 -5.15 23.06
CA LEU A 8 3.49 -4.13 22.02
C LEU A 8 2.39 -4.45 20.99
N PRO A 9 1.70 -3.43 20.44
CA PRO A 9 0.67 -3.64 19.43
C PRO A 9 1.28 -4.18 18.14
N ARG A 10 0.57 -5.06 17.43
CA ARG A 10 0.96 -5.54 16.10
C ARG A 10 0.63 -4.46 15.07
N VAL A 11 1.64 -3.99 14.37
CA VAL A 11 1.54 -2.87 13.43
C VAL A 11 1.60 -3.37 12.00
N ALA A 12 0.67 -2.90 11.16
CA ALA A 12 0.81 -2.98 9.71
C ALA A 12 1.18 -1.60 9.16
N TYR A 13 2.38 -1.50 8.60
CA TYR A 13 2.93 -0.27 8.04
C TYR A 13 2.70 -0.24 6.53
N PHE A 14 1.80 0.65 6.09
CA PHE A 14 1.41 0.79 4.69
C PHE A 14 2.21 1.90 4.04
N CYS A 15 2.86 1.59 2.93
CA CYS A 15 3.57 2.59 2.14
C CYS A 15 3.53 2.26 0.65
N MET A 16 3.53 3.30 -0.18
CA MET A 16 3.61 3.19 -1.64
C MET A 16 5.01 2.71 -2.10
N GLU A 17 6.06 2.93 -1.29
CA GLU A 17 7.45 2.63 -1.65
C GLU A 17 8.29 2.07 -0.50
N PHE A 18 9.28 1.22 -0.83
CA PHE A 18 10.21 0.64 0.14
C PHE A 18 11.65 0.55 -0.41
N GLY A 19 12.55 1.32 0.17
CA GLY A 19 13.98 1.35 -0.15
C GLY A 19 14.77 0.31 0.65
N LEU A 20 14.64 -0.97 0.29
CA LEU A 20 15.32 -2.05 1.01
C LEU A 20 16.75 -2.30 0.51
N HIS A 21 16.95 -2.29 -0.80
CA HIS A 21 18.22 -2.57 -1.46
C HIS A 21 18.19 -2.07 -2.91
N GLU A 22 19.33 -1.67 -3.46
CA GLU A 22 19.43 -1.15 -4.84
C GLU A 22 18.99 -2.15 -5.92
N SER A 23 19.13 -3.45 -5.65
CA SER A 23 18.67 -4.53 -6.54
C SER A 23 17.16 -4.77 -6.50
N PHE A 24 16.44 -4.08 -5.61
CA PHE A 24 14.99 -4.16 -5.50
C PHE A 24 14.35 -2.76 -5.53
N PRO A 25 14.31 -2.10 -6.70
CA PRO A 25 13.96 -0.69 -6.83
C PRO A 25 12.44 -0.46 -6.82
N ILE A 26 11.79 -0.76 -5.70
CA ILE A 26 10.37 -0.47 -5.44
C ILE A 26 10.19 0.85 -4.67
N TYR A 27 11.06 1.82 -4.93
CA TYR A 27 11.06 3.16 -4.30
C TYR A 27 11.58 4.25 -5.25
N SER A 28 11.31 5.51 -4.91
CA SER A 28 11.77 6.68 -5.66
C SER A 28 12.66 7.64 -4.86
N GLY A 29 12.43 7.79 -3.56
CA GLY A 29 13.09 8.82 -2.77
C GLY A 29 13.12 8.56 -1.27
N GLY A 30 13.19 9.66 -0.50
CA GLY A 30 13.40 9.61 0.96
C GLY A 30 12.28 8.91 1.74
N LEU A 31 11.02 9.00 1.26
CA LEU A 31 9.88 8.32 1.88
C LEU A 31 10.08 6.79 1.89
N GLY A 32 10.54 6.24 0.77
CA GLY A 32 10.82 4.82 0.61
C GLY A 32 12.06 4.38 1.36
N ILE A 33 13.14 5.18 1.35
CA ILE A 33 14.33 4.90 2.19
C ILE A 33 13.92 4.80 3.66
N LEU A 34 13.17 5.77 4.17
CA LEU A 34 12.65 5.75 5.53
C LEU A 34 11.80 4.51 5.79
N ALA A 35 10.88 4.17 4.88
CA ALA A 35 10.04 2.97 5.01
C ALA A 35 10.88 1.69 5.07
N GLY A 36 11.93 1.58 4.25
CA GLY A 36 12.87 0.46 4.27
C GLY A 36 13.64 0.35 5.59
N ASP A 37 14.14 1.48 6.09
CA ASP A 37 14.85 1.55 7.38
C ASP A 37 13.95 1.19 8.56
N ILE A 38 12.68 1.64 8.55
CA ILE A 38 11.68 1.24 9.55
C ILE A 38 11.51 -0.29 9.58
N LEU A 39 11.41 -0.94 8.40
CA LEU A 39 11.24 -2.40 8.37
C LEU A 39 12.48 -3.15 8.87
N LYS A 40 13.68 -2.65 8.59
CA LYS A 40 14.94 -3.24 9.07
C LYS A 40 15.14 -3.02 10.56
N GLU A 41 14.89 -1.81 11.05
CA GLU A 41 14.98 -1.50 12.47
C GLU A 41 13.94 -2.29 13.28
N ALA A 42 12.71 -2.41 12.77
CA ALA A 42 11.70 -3.26 13.38
C ALA A 42 12.16 -4.71 13.51
N LYS A 43 12.95 -5.22 12.55
CA LYS A 43 13.51 -6.57 12.60
C LYS A 43 14.64 -6.66 13.63
N ALA A 44 15.58 -5.72 13.61
CA ALA A 44 16.73 -5.68 14.51
C ALA A 44 16.30 -5.56 15.98
N SER A 45 15.28 -4.75 16.25
CA SER A 45 14.71 -4.51 17.58
C SER A 45 13.57 -5.47 17.94
N ASN A 46 13.23 -6.43 17.07
CA ASN A 46 12.17 -7.43 17.28
C ASN A 46 10.81 -6.80 17.62
N PHE A 47 10.45 -5.72 16.92
CA PHE A 47 9.14 -5.10 17.00
C PHE A 47 8.11 -5.89 16.18
N PRO A 48 6.86 -6.03 16.67
CA PRO A 48 5.79 -6.74 15.96
C PRO A 48 5.21 -5.87 14.83
N LEU A 49 5.99 -5.63 13.78
CA LEU A 49 5.63 -4.82 12.63
C LEU A 49 5.74 -5.66 11.34
N ILE A 50 4.85 -5.40 10.38
CA ILE A 50 4.96 -5.87 9.00
C ILE A 50 4.78 -4.71 8.02
N GLY A 51 5.33 -4.84 6.82
CA GLY A 51 5.11 -3.88 5.74
C GLY A 51 4.01 -4.34 4.78
N ILE A 52 3.21 -3.40 4.26
CA ILE A 52 2.28 -3.59 3.15
C ILE A 52 2.60 -2.57 2.06
N GLY A 53 2.80 -3.05 0.83
CA GLY A 53 3.14 -2.21 -0.32
C GLY A 53 2.71 -2.80 -1.65
N ILE A 54 3.17 -2.19 -2.74
CA ILE A 54 2.94 -2.66 -4.12
C ILE A 54 4.23 -3.23 -4.69
N LEU A 55 4.13 -4.34 -5.42
CA LEU A 55 5.25 -4.85 -6.21
C LEU A 55 5.35 -4.07 -7.53
N TRP A 56 6.22 -3.06 -7.57
CA TRP A 56 6.45 -2.28 -8.78
C TRP A 56 7.28 -3.04 -9.80
N ARG A 57 6.71 -3.29 -10.98
CA ARG A 57 7.38 -4.04 -12.04
C ARG A 57 8.54 -3.26 -12.67
N GLN A 58 8.41 -1.94 -12.77
CA GLN A 58 9.37 -1.06 -13.43
C GLN A 58 10.05 -0.07 -12.47
N GLY A 59 9.68 -0.09 -11.19
CA GLY A 59 10.14 0.89 -10.21
C GLY A 59 9.66 2.31 -10.55
N TYR A 60 10.48 3.31 -10.22
CA TYR A 60 10.20 4.72 -10.53
C TYR A 60 10.71 5.12 -11.92
N THR A 61 12.03 5.20 -12.11
CA THR A 61 12.68 5.41 -13.41
C THR A 61 14.13 4.94 -13.34
N SER A 62 14.70 4.53 -14.47
CA SER A 62 16.14 4.47 -14.68
C SER A 62 16.53 5.65 -15.57
N GLN A 63 17.02 6.73 -14.96
CA GLN A 63 17.45 7.92 -15.69
C GLN A 63 18.77 7.64 -16.42
N ARG A 64 18.81 7.97 -17.71
CA ARG A 64 19.99 7.84 -18.57
C ARG A 64 20.30 9.18 -19.21
N ILE A 65 21.54 9.35 -19.68
CA ILE A 65 21.97 10.55 -20.40
C ILE A 65 22.30 10.13 -21.84
N ASP A 66 21.75 10.85 -22.81
CA ASP A 66 22.00 10.58 -24.23
C ASP A 66 23.37 11.10 -24.71
N GLN A 67 23.71 10.86 -25.97
CA GLN A 67 24.99 11.30 -26.55
C GLN A 67 25.14 12.83 -26.62
N LYS A 68 24.05 13.59 -26.47
CA LYS A 68 24.01 15.05 -26.47
C LYS A 68 23.98 15.64 -25.06
N GLY A 69 24.00 14.81 -24.01
CA GLY A 69 23.98 15.24 -22.63
C GLY A 69 22.57 15.47 -22.06
N TYR A 70 21.50 15.09 -22.76
CA TYR A 70 20.14 15.24 -22.26
C TYR A 70 19.70 14.05 -21.42
N PRO A 71 19.10 14.27 -20.23
CA PRO A 71 18.51 13.20 -19.45
C PRO A 71 17.25 12.67 -20.14
N TYR A 72 17.05 11.36 -20.09
CA TYR A 72 15.81 10.70 -20.47
C TYR A 72 15.51 9.53 -19.53
N ASP A 73 14.22 9.25 -19.36
CA ASP A 73 13.76 8.15 -18.52
C ASP A 73 13.72 6.84 -19.32
N SER A 74 14.10 5.77 -18.66
CA SER A 74 13.97 4.41 -19.18
C SER A 74 13.37 3.50 -18.12
N TYR A 75 12.52 2.57 -18.56
CA TYR A 75 11.73 1.72 -17.67
C TYR A 75 12.09 0.26 -17.95
N TYR A 76 12.81 -0.35 -17.00
CA TYR A 76 13.19 -1.76 -17.08
C TYR A 76 12.21 -2.61 -16.31
N GLU A 77 11.78 -3.73 -16.87
CA GLU A 77 11.02 -4.71 -16.10
C GLU A 77 11.95 -5.54 -15.21
N TYR A 78 11.75 -5.43 -13.90
CA TYR A 78 12.46 -6.23 -12.92
C TYR A 78 11.74 -7.56 -12.68
N ARG A 79 12.51 -8.65 -12.67
CA ARG A 79 12.03 -9.98 -12.27
C ARG A 79 12.44 -10.26 -10.84
N HIS A 80 11.45 -10.60 -10.02
CA HIS A 80 11.63 -10.86 -8.60
C HIS A 80 11.28 -12.32 -8.30
N ASP A 81 11.85 -13.25 -9.06
CA ASP A 81 11.56 -14.69 -8.99
C ASP A 81 11.93 -15.31 -7.63
N TRP A 82 12.69 -14.58 -6.81
CA TRP A 82 13.09 -14.93 -5.44
C TRP A 82 12.03 -14.53 -4.39
N LEU A 83 11.00 -13.76 -4.73
CA LEU A 83 9.92 -13.43 -3.80
C LEU A 83 9.11 -14.69 -3.44
N GLU A 84 8.75 -14.81 -2.17
CA GLU A 84 7.93 -15.90 -1.68
C GLU A 84 6.49 -15.73 -2.16
N ASP A 85 5.98 -16.71 -2.90
CA ASP A 85 4.58 -16.76 -3.32
C ASP A 85 3.71 -17.27 -2.17
N THR A 86 2.93 -16.37 -1.57
CA THR A 86 2.02 -16.70 -0.46
C THR A 86 0.83 -17.57 -0.88
N LYS A 87 0.62 -17.76 -2.19
CA LYS A 87 -0.56 -18.39 -2.80
C LYS A 87 -1.88 -17.65 -2.57
N VAL A 88 -1.86 -16.52 -1.85
CA VAL A 88 -3.02 -15.67 -1.65
C VAL A 88 -3.23 -14.77 -2.87
N LYS A 89 -4.48 -14.71 -3.31
CA LYS A 89 -4.99 -13.72 -4.26
C LYS A 89 -6.23 -13.07 -3.65
N VAL A 90 -6.28 -11.75 -3.67
CA VAL A 90 -7.45 -10.96 -3.26
C VAL A 90 -8.03 -10.23 -4.46
N ARG A 91 -9.22 -9.65 -4.31
CA ARG A 91 -9.88 -8.89 -5.36
C ARG A 91 -10.22 -7.50 -4.87
N VAL A 92 -9.98 -6.52 -5.73
CA VAL A 92 -10.40 -5.13 -5.54
C VAL A 92 -11.26 -4.70 -6.73
N ARG A 93 -12.20 -3.80 -6.49
CA ARG A 93 -13.05 -3.25 -7.55
C ARG A 93 -12.46 -1.94 -8.04
N ILE A 94 -12.10 -1.88 -9.33
CA ILE A 94 -11.51 -0.70 -9.98
C ILE A 94 -12.29 -0.44 -11.27
N ARG A 95 -12.86 0.77 -11.42
CA ARG A 95 -13.69 1.14 -12.60
C ARG A 95 -14.78 0.10 -12.90
N GLY A 96 -15.44 -0.37 -11.85
CA GLY A 96 -16.48 -1.41 -11.95
C GLY A 96 -15.96 -2.84 -12.20
N ARG A 97 -14.68 -3.05 -12.49
CA ARG A 97 -14.07 -4.36 -12.79
C ARG A 97 -13.43 -4.98 -11.55
N GLN A 98 -13.44 -6.31 -11.48
CA GLN A 98 -12.76 -7.07 -10.43
C GLN A 98 -11.31 -7.33 -10.83
N VAL A 99 -10.38 -6.62 -10.20
CA VAL A 99 -8.93 -6.77 -10.40
C VAL A 99 -8.38 -7.73 -9.35
N LYS A 100 -7.66 -8.77 -9.78
CA LYS A 100 -7.02 -9.71 -8.84
C LYS A 100 -5.65 -9.19 -8.44
N CYS A 101 -5.37 -9.16 -7.14
CA CYS A 101 -4.05 -8.85 -6.61
C CYS A 101 -3.45 -10.12 -6.03
N LYS A 102 -2.32 -10.58 -6.58
CA LYS A 102 -1.50 -11.62 -5.96
C LYS A 102 -0.67 -10.99 -4.84
N VAL A 103 -0.49 -11.73 -3.75
CA VAL A 103 0.32 -11.27 -2.61
C VAL A 103 1.64 -12.02 -2.58
N TRP A 104 2.73 -11.26 -2.62
CA TRP A 104 4.10 -11.75 -2.48
C TRP A 104 4.64 -11.40 -1.10
N LYS A 105 5.65 -12.14 -0.62
CA LYS A 105 6.31 -11.86 0.66
C LYS A 105 7.83 -11.71 0.46
N CYS A 106 8.39 -10.67 1.07
CA CYS A 106 9.81 -10.34 1.05
C CYS A 106 10.38 -10.31 2.48
N THR A 107 11.41 -11.11 2.72
CA THR A 107 12.20 -11.13 3.98
C THR A 107 13.72 -11.16 3.72
N GLN A 108 14.15 -10.85 2.49
CA GLN A 108 15.53 -11.09 2.04
C GLN A 108 16.54 -10.05 2.55
N PHE A 109 16.10 -8.87 2.99
CA PHE A 109 16.99 -7.73 3.28
C PHE A 109 17.04 -7.38 4.77
N GLU A 110 17.05 -8.41 5.62
CA GLU A 110 17.02 -8.26 7.08
C GLU A 110 15.85 -7.40 7.59
N ASN A 111 14.75 -7.42 6.84
CA ASN A 111 13.53 -6.70 7.14
C ASN A 111 12.50 -7.60 7.83
N VAL A 112 11.56 -7.00 8.56
CA VAL A 112 10.31 -7.70 8.94
C VAL A 112 9.52 -8.07 7.70
N PRO A 113 8.61 -9.08 7.73
CA PRO A 113 7.85 -9.47 6.56
C PRO A 113 7.19 -8.27 5.86
N LEU A 114 7.54 -8.09 4.58
CA LEU A 114 6.91 -7.12 3.69
C LEU A 114 6.03 -7.88 2.71
N TYR A 115 4.73 -7.57 2.68
CA TYR A 115 3.78 -8.12 1.73
C TYR A 115 3.53 -7.13 0.60
N LEU A 116 3.62 -7.61 -0.62
CA LEU A 116 3.55 -6.79 -1.83
C LEU A 116 2.41 -7.25 -2.73
N LEU A 117 1.52 -6.33 -3.09
CA LEU A 117 0.41 -6.58 -3.99
C LEU A 117 0.83 -6.40 -5.44
N ASP A 118 0.45 -7.36 -6.28
CA ASP A 118 0.82 -7.43 -7.69
C ASP A 118 -0.41 -7.75 -8.55
N VAL A 119 -0.69 -6.91 -9.55
CA VAL A 119 -1.79 -7.11 -10.49
C VAL A 119 -1.30 -7.51 -11.89
N ASN A 120 0.00 -7.70 -12.09
CA ASN A 120 0.58 -8.17 -13.34
C ASN A 120 0.34 -9.68 -13.53
N LEU A 121 -0.94 -10.04 -13.66
CA LEU A 121 -1.41 -11.41 -13.80
C LEU A 121 -2.01 -11.60 -15.20
N PRO A 122 -1.82 -12.77 -15.84
CA PRO A 122 -2.42 -13.07 -17.14
C PRO A 122 -3.94 -12.86 -17.18
N GLU A 123 -4.58 -13.01 -16.03
CA GLU A 123 -6.02 -12.95 -15.82
C GLU A 123 -6.59 -11.53 -15.70
N ASN A 124 -5.72 -10.52 -15.51
CA ASN A 124 -6.13 -9.12 -15.44
C ASN A 124 -5.91 -8.44 -16.79
N ASP A 125 -6.85 -7.57 -17.16
CA ASP A 125 -6.73 -6.72 -18.36
C ASP A 125 -5.71 -5.58 -18.12
N ASP A 126 -5.81 -4.91 -16.97
CA ASP A 126 -4.99 -3.73 -16.64
C ASP A 126 -3.71 -4.12 -15.86
N ARG A 127 -2.83 -4.91 -16.47
CA ARG A 127 -1.61 -5.43 -15.80
C ARG A 127 -0.60 -4.36 -15.40
N LEU A 128 -0.67 -3.19 -16.05
CA LEU A 128 0.27 -2.08 -15.85
C LEU A 128 -0.05 -1.20 -14.63
N LEU A 129 -1.14 -1.47 -13.90
CA LEU A 129 -1.49 -0.71 -12.70
C LEU A 129 -0.39 -0.80 -11.62
N THR A 130 0.34 -1.92 -11.53
CA THR A 130 1.55 -2.07 -10.68
C THR A 130 2.84 -1.98 -11.50
N GLY A 131 2.78 -1.30 -12.66
CA GLY A 131 3.90 -1.08 -13.56
C GLY A 131 4.91 -0.10 -12.98
N GLN A 132 4.52 1.17 -12.90
CA GLN A 132 5.39 2.29 -12.49
C GLN A 132 4.91 2.93 -11.21
N LEU A 133 5.84 3.14 -10.28
CA LEU A 133 5.64 3.95 -9.09
C LEU A 133 5.52 5.42 -9.50
N TYR A 134 4.51 6.14 -9.02
CA TYR A 134 4.27 7.56 -9.32
C TYR A 134 4.16 7.90 -10.82
N GLY A 135 3.94 6.91 -11.68
CA GLY A 135 3.66 7.13 -13.09
C GLY A 135 2.17 7.42 -13.35
N TRP A 136 1.89 7.88 -14.57
CA TRP A 136 0.56 7.94 -15.19
C TRP A 136 -0.39 9.04 -14.67
N PHE A 137 -1.64 8.99 -15.14
CA PHE A 137 -2.66 9.99 -14.90
C PHE A 137 -3.43 9.68 -13.61
N SER A 138 -4.33 10.58 -13.23
CA SER A 138 -5.06 10.52 -11.95
C SER A 138 -5.87 9.22 -11.75
N GLU A 139 -6.39 8.59 -12.82
CA GLU A 139 -7.08 7.30 -12.72
C GLU A 139 -6.16 6.18 -12.21
N GLU A 140 -4.96 6.06 -12.76
CA GLU A 140 -4.00 5.03 -12.34
C GLU A 140 -3.54 5.27 -10.89
N ARG A 141 -3.38 6.52 -10.47
CA ARG A 141 -3.03 6.88 -9.10
C ARG A 141 -4.07 6.36 -8.11
N VAL A 142 -5.35 6.68 -8.34
CA VAL A 142 -6.46 6.19 -7.50
C VAL A 142 -6.53 4.65 -7.54
N ALA A 143 -6.31 4.02 -8.70
CA ALA A 143 -6.28 2.57 -8.80
C ALA A 143 -5.15 1.93 -7.95
N GLN A 144 -3.96 2.55 -7.95
CA GLN A 144 -2.83 2.12 -7.13
C GLN A 144 -3.12 2.28 -5.63
N GLU A 145 -3.71 3.40 -5.22
CA GLU A 145 -4.16 3.63 -3.84
C GLU A 145 -5.22 2.61 -3.41
N ILE A 146 -6.16 2.23 -4.29
CA ILE A 146 -7.13 1.16 -4.02
C ILE A 146 -6.43 -0.19 -3.83
N ILE A 147 -5.44 -0.51 -4.68
CA ILE A 147 -4.65 -1.74 -4.56
C ILE A 147 -3.90 -1.75 -3.23
N LEU A 148 -3.21 -0.65 -2.87
CA LEU A 148 -2.45 -0.54 -1.63
C LEU A 148 -3.37 -0.60 -0.40
N GLY A 149 -4.40 0.24 -0.38
CA GLY A 149 -5.30 0.42 0.76
C GLY A 149 -6.26 -0.76 0.93
N ILE A 150 -7.29 -0.80 0.09
CA ILE A 150 -8.35 -1.84 0.14
C ILE A 150 -7.74 -3.22 -0.08
N GLY A 151 -6.89 -3.37 -1.11
CA GLY A 151 -6.22 -4.63 -1.40
C GLY A 151 -5.33 -5.09 -0.25
N GLY A 152 -4.59 -4.17 0.38
CA GLY A 152 -3.73 -4.49 1.52
C GLY A 152 -4.49 -5.00 2.75
N ILE A 153 -5.64 -4.40 3.08
CA ILE A 153 -6.49 -4.90 4.17
C ILE A 153 -7.05 -6.28 3.85
N LYS A 154 -7.61 -6.47 2.64
CA LYS A 154 -8.07 -7.80 2.21
C LYS A 154 -6.96 -8.85 2.23
N ALA A 155 -5.73 -8.47 1.86
CA ALA A 155 -4.56 -9.35 1.91
C ALA A 155 -4.23 -9.77 3.33
N LEU A 156 -4.23 -8.85 4.29
CA LEU A 156 -4.03 -9.15 5.72
C LEU A 156 -5.07 -10.17 6.23
N ARG A 157 -6.35 -9.96 5.89
CA ARG A 157 -7.44 -10.88 6.26
C ARG A 157 -7.24 -12.27 5.64
N ALA A 158 -6.96 -12.34 4.34
CA ALA A 158 -6.78 -13.60 3.62
C ALA A 158 -5.53 -14.38 4.10
N LEU A 159 -4.49 -13.69 4.55
CA LEU A 159 -3.30 -14.29 5.16
C LEU A 159 -3.50 -14.69 6.63
N GLY A 160 -4.63 -14.31 7.25
CA GLY A 160 -4.87 -14.53 8.67
C GLY A 160 -3.93 -13.74 9.59
N ILE A 161 -3.44 -12.58 9.14
CA ILE A 161 -2.51 -11.74 9.91
C ILE A 161 -3.32 -10.77 10.78
N PRO A 162 -3.25 -10.91 12.12
CA PRO A 162 -3.95 -10.01 13.01
C PRO A 162 -3.16 -8.71 13.21
N VAL A 163 -3.87 -7.58 13.16
CA VAL A 163 -3.29 -6.23 13.24
C VAL A 163 -4.07 -5.41 14.27
N ASP A 164 -3.34 -4.73 15.14
CA ASP A 164 -3.92 -3.85 16.17
C ASP A 164 -3.92 -2.39 15.69
N ILE A 165 -2.83 -1.96 15.04
CA ILE A 165 -2.62 -0.59 14.56
C ILE A 165 -2.20 -0.59 13.09
N TYR A 166 -2.78 0.32 12.31
CA TYR A 166 -2.46 0.57 10.92
C TYR A 166 -1.70 1.88 10.82
N HIS A 167 -0.46 1.84 10.35
CA HIS A 167 0.35 3.04 10.17
C HIS A 167 0.40 3.40 8.70
N PHE A 168 -0.20 4.53 8.36
CA PHE A 168 -0.25 5.08 7.01
C PHE A 168 0.92 6.05 6.80
N ASN A 169 1.81 5.66 5.89
CA ASN A 169 2.92 6.51 5.47
C ASN A 169 2.47 7.38 4.28
N ASP A 170 2.19 8.64 4.59
CA ASP A 170 1.49 9.59 3.74
C ASP A 170 0.04 9.17 3.41
N SER A 171 -0.61 9.90 2.51
CA SER A 171 -2.02 9.78 2.11
C SER A 171 -2.34 8.57 1.22
N HIS A 172 -1.36 7.99 0.54
CA HIS A 172 -1.52 6.88 -0.41
C HIS A 172 -2.37 5.69 0.07
N PRO A 173 -2.28 5.22 1.33
CA PRO A 173 -3.04 4.06 1.78
C PRO A 173 -4.38 4.44 2.43
N VAL A 174 -4.86 5.68 2.32
CA VAL A 174 -6.06 6.15 3.05
C VAL A 174 -7.30 5.29 2.79
N PHE A 175 -7.43 4.68 1.60
CA PHE A 175 -8.54 3.77 1.30
C PHE A 175 -8.52 2.47 2.11
N ALA A 176 -7.42 2.13 2.81
CA ALA A 176 -7.45 1.08 3.83
C ALA A 176 -8.41 1.45 4.98
N GLY A 177 -8.50 2.74 5.35
CA GLY A 177 -9.47 3.20 6.34
C GLY A 177 -10.91 2.97 5.90
N ILE A 178 -11.21 3.19 4.62
CA ILE A 178 -12.53 2.93 4.03
C ILE A 178 -12.87 1.45 4.10
N GLU A 179 -11.96 0.55 3.71
CA GLU A 179 -12.19 -0.90 3.83
C GLU A 179 -12.41 -1.32 5.29
N LEU A 180 -11.67 -0.76 6.25
CA LEU A 180 -11.88 -1.06 7.67
C LEU A 180 -13.24 -0.59 8.18
N ILE A 181 -13.73 0.57 7.72
CA ILE A 181 -15.08 1.06 8.03
C ILE A 181 -16.12 0.11 7.43
N ASN A 182 -15.95 -0.25 6.15
CA ASN A 182 -16.86 -1.15 5.46
C ASN A 182 -16.92 -2.54 6.12
N GLU A 183 -15.78 -3.10 6.56
CA GLU A 183 -15.73 -4.35 7.33
C GLU A 183 -16.57 -4.26 8.62
N LEU A 184 -16.46 -3.15 9.37
CA LEU A 184 -17.26 -2.98 10.60
C LEU A 184 -18.76 -2.83 10.32
N MET A 185 -19.11 -2.10 9.26
CA MET A 185 -20.51 -1.93 8.85
C MET A 185 -21.11 -3.25 8.36
N GLU A 186 -20.40 -4.01 7.50
CA GLU A 186 -20.88 -5.28 6.94
C GLU A 186 -20.88 -6.41 7.97
N ASP A 187 -19.78 -6.61 8.73
CA ASP A 187 -19.63 -7.77 9.60
C ASP A 187 -20.31 -7.60 10.96
N LYS A 188 -20.39 -6.36 11.47
CA LYS A 188 -20.95 -6.06 12.80
C LYS A 188 -22.26 -5.28 12.76
N GLY A 189 -22.69 -4.82 11.58
CA GLY A 189 -23.93 -4.06 11.42
C GLY A 189 -23.90 -2.70 12.11
N LEU A 190 -22.70 -2.14 12.33
CA LEU A 190 -22.56 -0.78 12.88
C LEU A 190 -23.01 0.26 11.86
N ASP A 191 -23.48 1.40 12.35
CA ASP A 191 -23.60 2.57 11.48
C ASP A 191 -22.21 3.15 11.13
N PHE A 192 -22.21 4.09 10.19
CA PHE A 192 -20.98 4.65 9.67
C PHE A 192 -20.20 5.45 10.71
N GLU A 193 -20.90 6.27 11.50
CA GLU A 193 -20.31 7.12 12.53
C GLU A 193 -19.63 6.28 13.62
N GLU A 194 -20.28 5.21 14.07
CA GLU A 194 -19.71 4.25 15.02
C GLU A 194 -18.50 3.51 14.45
N ALA A 195 -18.58 3.08 13.18
CA ALA A 195 -17.48 2.41 12.50
C ALA A 195 -16.28 3.35 12.29
N TRP A 196 -16.53 4.59 11.85
CA TRP A 196 -15.54 5.63 11.67
C TRP A 196 -14.77 5.90 12.96
N GLU A 197 -15.46 6.15 14.07
CA GLU A 197 -14.81 6.47 15.35
C GLU A 197 -13.95 5.29 15.82
N GLN A 198 -14.39 4.04 15.65
CA GLN A 198 -13.59 2.86 15.97
C GLN A 198 -12.36 2.67 15.07
N VAL A 199 -12.47 3.00 13.78
CA VAL A 199 -11.35 2.88 12.83
C VAL A 199 -10.30 3.96 13.08
N LYS A 200 -10.73 5.17 13.41
CA LYS A 200 -9.85 6.31 13.72
C LYS A 200 -8.89 6.00 14.87
N GLU A 201 -9.36 5.31 15.91
CA GLU A 201 -8.53 4.87 17.05
C GLU A 201 -7.46 3.83 16.69
N LYS A 202 -7.53 3.22 15.48
CA LYS A 202 -6.57 2.21 15.02
C LYS A 202 -5.57 2.73 14.00
N ILE A 203 -5.71 3.98 13.54
CA ILE A 203 -4.88 4.53 12.46
C ILE A 203 -3.89 5.53 13.03
N VAL A 204 -2.61 5.31 12.71
CA VAL A 204 -1.54 6.30 12.88
C VAL A 204 -1.20 6.84 11.49
N PHE A 205 -1.28 8.15 11.31
CA PHE A 205 -0.97 8.81 10.05
C PHE A 205 0.32 9.63 10.17
N THR A 206 1.20 9.54 9.18
CA THR A 206 2.39 10.39 9.08
C THR A 206 2.38 11.13 7.76
N THR A 207 2.44 12.46 7.81
CA THR A 207 2.65 13.32 6.63
C THR A 207 4.10 13.80 6.59
N HIS A 208 4.67 13.83 5.39
CA HIS A 208 6.03 14.31 5.14
C HIS A 208 6.04 15.69 4.48
N THR A 209 4.90 16.12 3.93
CA THR A 209 4.78 17.38 3.22
C THR A 209 3.95 18.37 4.04
N PRO A 210 4.56 19.42 4.62
CA PRO A 210 3.85 20.35 5.48
C PRO A 210 2.98 21.36 4.71
N VAL A 211 3.04 21.35 3.37
CA VAL A 211 2.35 22.32 2.50
C VAL A 211 1.25 21.65 1.71
N LYS A 212 0.06 22.27 1.70
CA LYS A 212 -1.14 21.74 1.03
C LYS A 212 -0.90 21.36 -0.44
N ALA A 213 -0.07 22.12 -1.16
CA ALA A 213 0.22 21.88 -2.57
C ALA A 213 0.95 20.55 -2.86
N GLY A 214 1.53 19.91 -1.84
CA GLY A 214 2.14 18.59 -1.99
C GLY A 214 1.30 17.45 -1.41
N ASN A 215 0.06 17.74 -1.00
CA ASN A 215 -0.90 16.70 -0.63
C ASN A 215 -1.64 16.25 -1.89
N GLU A 216 -1.84 14.94 -2.00
CA GLU A 216 -2.60 14.37 -3.11
C GLU A 216 -4.09 14.72 -2.97
N GLU A 217 -4.67 15.27 -4.04
CA GLU A 217 -6.08 15.65 -4.12
C GLU A 217 -6.67 14.98 -5.36
N HIS A 218 -7.80 14.30 -5.18
CA HIS A 218 -8.55 13.68 -6.27
C HIS A 218 -9.96 14.27 -6.34
N ASP A 219 -10.46 14.42 -7.56
CA ASP A 219 -11.86 14.84 -7.75
C ASP A 219 -12.81 13.77 -7.20
N HIS A 220 -13.89 14.22 -6.57
CA HIS A 220 -14.81 13.33 -5.89
C HIS A 220 -15.57 12.40 -6.86
N GLU A 221 -15.92 12.87 -8.06
CA GLU A 221 -16.52 12.03 -9.09
C GLU A 221 -15.52 11.03 -9.67
N LEU A 222 -14.24 11.39 -9.73
CA LEU A 222 -13.19 10.43 -10.08
C LEU A 222 -13.14 9.30 -9.04
N LEU A 223 -13.11 9.61 -7.74
CA LEU A 223 -13.11 8.59 -6.68
C LEU A 223 -14.30 7.65 -6.79
N ARG A 224 -15.49 8.21 -7.07
CA ARG A 224 -16.71 7.45 -7.29
C ARG A 224 -16.61 6.54 -8.52
N TYR A 225 -16.16 7.07 -9.65
CA TYR A 225 -15.98 6.35 -10.90
C TYR A 225 -14.98 5.20 -10.75
N MET A 226 -13.85 5.46 -10.08
CA MET A 226 -12.80 4.47 -9.84
C MET A 226 -13.24 3.37 -8.87
N GLY A 227 -14.25 3.63 -8.03
CA GLY A 227 -14.79 2.68 -7.06
C GLY A 227 -14.16 2.79 -5.67
N ALA A 228 -13.47 3.89 -5.37
CA ALA A 228 -12.77 4.11 -4.10
C ALA A 228 -13.71 4.15 -2.88
N TYR A 229 -15.00 4.46 -3.09
CA TYR A 229 -16.00 4.53 -2.02
C TYR A 229 -16.21 3.20 -1.31
N ASN A 230 -16.05 2.09 -2.05
CA ASN A 230 -16.05 0.74 -1.50
C ASN A 230 -17.20 0.46 -0.49
N GLY A 231 -18.43 0.81 -0.86
CA GLY A 231 -19.63 0.62 -0.03
C GLY A 231 -20.17 1.90 0.62
N LEU A 232 -19.32 2.92 0.79
CA LEU A 232 -19.74 4.21 1.32
C LEU A 232 -20.57 5.02 0.32
N THR A 233 -21.38 5.94 0.85
CA THR A 233 -22.15 6.91 0.08
C THR A 233 -21.33 8.18 -0.19
N PHE A 234 -21.83 9.04 -1.09
CA PHE A 234 -21.18 10.33 -1.37
C PHE A 234 -21.01 11.21 -0.13
N GLY A 235 -21.95 11.19 0.82
CA GLY A 235 -21.86 12.02 2.03
C GLY A 235 -20.95 11.44 3.12
N GLN A 236 -20.54 10.18 2.98
CA GLN A 236 -19.64 9.49 3.92
C GLN A 236 -18.17 9.58 3.48
N MET A 237 -17.93 9.96 2.22
CA MET A 237 -16.61 10.23 1.63
C MET A 237 -16.23 11.68 1.81
#